data_AF-U5Q595-F1
#
_entry.id   AF-U5Q595-F1
#
_cell.length_a   1.000
_cell.length_b   1.000
_cell.length_c   1.000
_cell.angle_alpha   90.00
_cell.angle_beta   90.00
_cell.angle_gamma   90.00
#
_symmetry.space_group_name_H-M   'P 1'
#
loop_
_entity.id
_entity.type
_entity.pdbx_description
1 polymer ?
#
loop_
_entity_poly.entity_id
_entity_poly.type
_entity_poly.pdbx_seq_one_letter_code
_entity_poly.pdbx_strand_id
1 'polypeptide(L)'
;MQQELDSELLRLKEEFGGLIDDNTLRRLVESRGVNMSEKKISEFGDKEEVSATVKVTKIFDTKMFNKRTGGEGKVRNIGVEDDSGNCRITLWDEDVNLVESMSIEVGDELKLTSCYVKQTDYGTDVSKGRVGTIEKL
;
A
#
# COMPACT_ATOMS: atom_id res chain seq x y z
N MET A 1 18.38 10.33 -0.55
CA MET A 1 17.32 9.30 -0.61
C MET A 1 16.59 9.36 -1.95
N GLN A 2 15.77 10.39 -2.26
CA GLN A 2 15.05 10.47 -3.54
C GLN A 2 15.96 10.40 -4.78
N GLN A 3 17.07 11.16 -4.76
CA GLN A 3 18.03 11.20 -5.87
C GLN A 3 18.76 9.88 -6.11
N GLU A 4 18.92 9.05 -5.08
CA GLU A 4 19.63 7.77 -5.17
C GLU A 4 18.73 6.71 -5.82
N LEU A 5 17.44 6.70 -5.44
CA LEU A 5 16.41 5.89 -6.08
C LEU A 5 16.29 6.23 -7.56
N ASP A 6 16.15 7.51 -7.91
CA ASP A 6 15.96 7.95 -9.30
C ASP A 6 17.20 7.65 -10.16
N SER A 7 18.41 7.79 -9.59
CA SER A 7 19.66 7.49 -10.29
C SER A 7 19.80 6.00 -10.63
N GLU A 8 19.49 5.11 -9.67
CA GLU A 8 19.57 3.67 -9.95
C GLU A 8 18.46 3.15 -10.85
N LEU A 9 17.28 3.77 -10.79
CA LEU A 9 16.20 3.48 -11.71
C LEU A 9 16.58 3.89 -13.15
N LEU A 10 17.22 5.05 -13.33
CA LEU A 10 17.72 5.49 -14.63
C LEU A 10 18.80 4.55 -15.17
N ARG A 11 19.74 4.12 -14.32
CA ARG A 11 20.82 3.21 -14.69
C ARG A 11 20.29 1.85 -15.16
N LEU A 12 19.34 1.26 -14.43
CA LEU A 12 18.71 0.01 -14.85
C LEU A 12 17.95 0.18 -16.18
N LYS A 13 17.36 1.35 -16.41
CA LYS A 13 16.57 1.59 -17.62
C LYS A 13 17.47 1.63 -18.85
N GLU A 14 18.68 2.16 -18.70
CA GLU A 14 19.75 2.06 -19.69
C GLU A 14 20.29 0.62 -19.82
N GLU A 15 20.55 -0.08 -18.71
CA GLU A 15 21.09 -1.45 -18.69
C GLU A 15 20.16 -2.45 -19.39
N PHE A 16 18.86 -2.36 -19.12
CA PHE A 16 17.84 -3.23 -19.70
C PHE A 16 17.23 -2.66 -20.99
N GLY A 17 17.65 -1.47 -21.44
CA GLY A 17 17.24 -0.88 -22.72
C GLY A 17 15.73 -0.78 -22.93
N GLY A 18 14.94 -0.60 -21.87
CA GLY A 18 13.47 -0.58 -21.93
C GLY A 18 12.80 -1.93 -22.18
N LEU A 19 13.52 -3.06 -22.09
CA LEU A 19 12.93 -4.41 -22.11
C LEU A 19 12.04 -4.70 -20.89
N ILE A 20 12.26 -3.94 -19.83
CA ILE A 20 11.59 -4.09 -18.54
C ILE A 20 10.79 -2.82 -18.27
N ASP A 21 9.57 -2.99 -17.75
CA ASP A 21 8.69 -1.88 -17.38
C ASP A 21 9.12 -1.21 -16.07
N ASP A 22 8.70 0.05 -15.89
CA ASP A 22 9.11 0.87 -14.75
C ASP A 22 8.73 0.25 -13.38
N ASN A 23 7.66 -0.56 -13.29
CA ASN A 23 7.33 -1.23 -12.02
C ASN A 23 8.29 -2.39 -11.73
N THR A 24 8.69 -3.15 -12.74
CA THR A 24 9.66 -4.23 -12.56
C THR A 24 11.05 -3.67 -12.24
N LEU A 25 11.40 -2.51 -12.80
CA LEU A 25 12.62 -1.79 -12.43
C LEU A 25 12.61 -1.37 -10.96
N ARG A 26 11.50 -0.77 -10.48
CA ARG A 26 11.32 -0.39 -9.07
C ARG A 26 11.54 -1.57 -8.14
N ARG A 27 10.96 -2.74 -8.46
CA ARG A 27 11.16 -3.97 -7.69
C ARG A 27 12.60 -4.42 -7.61
N LEU A 28 13.37 -4.27 -8.70
CA LEU A 28 14.78 -4.62 -8.70
C LEU A 28 15.59 -3.69 -7.78
N VAL A 29 15.26 -2.39 -7.80
CA VAL A 29 15.89 -1.38 -6.94
C VAL A 29 15.49 -1.57 -5.47
N GLU A 30 14.22 -1.88 -5.18
CA GLU A 30 13.74 -2.27 -3.85
C GLU A 30 14.46 -3.51 -3.31
N SER A 31 14.67 -4.54 -4.15
CA SER A 31 15.39 -5.76 -3.75
C SER A 31 16.85 -5.51 -3.35
N ARG A 32 17.42 -4.39 -3.80
CA ARG A 32 18.78 -3.93 -3.44
C ARG A 32 18.82 -3.12 -2.14
N GLY A 33 17.70 -3.01 -1.43
CA GLY A 33 17.59 -2.33 -0.14
C GLY A 33 17.34 -0.82 -0.26
N VAL A 34 17.05 -0.31 -1.45
CA VAL A 34 16.66 1.08 -1.63
C VAL A 34 15.18 1.20 -1.30
N ASN A 35 14.88 1.78 -0.13
CA ASN A 35 13.51 1.99 0.31
C ASN A 35 12.84 3.05 -0.58
N MET A 36 11.65 2.74 -1.11
CA MET A 36 10.80 3.74 -1.76
C MET A 36 10.52 4.87 -0.78
N SER A 37 10.68 6.10 -1.24
CA SER A 37 10.41 7.30 -0.45
C SER A 37 8.98 7.29 0.07
N GLU A 38 8.79 7.58 1.36
CA GLU A 38 7.45 7.80 1.91
C GLU A 38 6.76 8.94 1.17
N LYS A 39 5.58 8.67 0.64
CA LYS A 39 4.71 9.65 -0.01
C LYS A 39 3.58 10.05 0.93
N LYS A 40 3.07 11.27 0.74
CA LYS A 40 1.84 11.74 1.38
C LYS A 40 0.60 11.27 0.61
N ILE A 41 -0.53 11.10 1.29
CA ILE A 41 -1.78 10.61 0.69
C ILE A 41 -2.22 11.48 -0.50
N SER A 42 -2.01 12.80 -0.43
CA SER A 42 -2.36 13.73 -1.52
C SER A 42 -1.60 13.47 -2.83
N GLU A 43 -0.46 12.77 -2.77
CA GLU A 43 0.40 12.48 -3.92
C GLU A 43 0.16 11.09 -4.51
N PHE A 44 -0.81 10.35 -3.97
CA PHE A 44 -1.13 9.00 -4.41
C PHE A 44 -1.82 9.03 -5.78
N GLY A 45 -1.15 8.45 -6.78
CA GLY A 45 -1.65 8.19 -8.12
C GLY A 45 -2.56 6.96 -8.20
N ASP A 46 -3.22 6.78 -9.34
CA ASP A 46 -3.99 5.57 -9.61
C ASP A 46 -3.07 4.41 -10.02
N LYS A 47 -3.33 3.22 -9.47
CA LYS A 47 -2.63 1.96 -9.78
C LYS A 47 -1.11 2.00 -9.54
N GLU A 48 -0.67 2.70 -8.50
CA GLU A 48 0.74 2.72 -8.10
C GLU A 48 1.00 1.98 -6.78
N GLU A 49 2.26 1.59 -6.57
CA GLU A 49 2.76 1.08 -5.30
C GLU A 49 3.41 2.23 -4.51
N VAL A 50 3.00 2.43 -3.26
CA VAL A 50 3.47 3.52 -2.39
C VAL A 50 3.78 3.03 -0.98
N SER A 51 4.67 3.77 -0.32
CA SER A 51 4.92 3.65 1.11
C SER A 51 4.48 4.94 1.79
N ALA A 52 3.83 4.86 2.95
CA ALA A 52 3.33 6.02 3.68
C ALA A 52 3.09 5.69 5.15
N THR A 53 3.19 6.70 6.00
CA THR A 53 2.80 6.61 7.41
C THR A 53 1.47 7.31 7.59
N VAL A 54 0.49 6.62 8.18
CA VAL A 54 -0.89 7.08 8.30
C VAL A 54 -1.44 6.80 9.69
N LYS A 55 -2.39 7.62 10.15
CA LYS A 55 -3.05 7.47 11.44
C LYS A 55 -4.44 6.87 11.27
N VAL A 56 -4.79 5.90 12.11
CA VAL A 56 -6.11 5.26 12.09
C VAL A 56 -7.16 6.20 12.66
N THR A 57 -8.17 6.51 11.86
CA THR A 57 -9.32 7.32 12.29
C THR A 57 -10.55 6.47 12.56
N LYS A 58 -10.71 5.36 11.84
CA LYS A 58 -11.89 4.51 11.96
C LYS A 58 -11.61 3.09 11.52
N ILE A 59 -12.08 2.12 12.29
CA ILE A 59 -12.03 0.72 11.91
C ILE A 59 -13.46 0.28 11.61
N PHE A 60 -13.68 -0.27 10.42
CA PHE A 60 -14.98 -0.83 10.04
C PHE A 60 -15.03 -2.33 10.36
N ASP A 61 -16.25 -2.85 10.48
CA ASP A 61 -16.48 -4.27 10.69
C ASP A 61 -16.09 -5.10 9.46
N THR A 62 -15.69 -6.34 9.71
CA THR A 62 -15.43 -7.33 8.67
C THR A 62 -16.73 -7.70 7.95
N LYS A 63 -16.75 -7.54 6.64
CA LYS A 63 -17.82 -7.99 5.76
C LYS A 63 -17.43 -9.31 5.10
N MET A 64 -18.37 -10.25 5.07
CA MET A 64 -18.22 -11.53 4.37
C MET A 64 -19.02 -11.51 3.08
N PHE A 65 -18.48 -12.08 2.01
CA PHE A 65 -19.14 -12.18 0.71
C PHE A 65 -18.82 -13.51 0.05
N ASN A 66 -19.71 -13.98 -0.83
CA ASN A 66 -19.48 -15.21 -1.59
C ASN A 66 -18.63 -14.92 -2.83
N LYS A 67 -17.50 -15.62 -2.98
CA LYS A 67 -16.64 -15.49 -4.15
C LYS A 67 -17.28 -16.18 -5.35
N ARG A 68 -17.13 -15.58 -6.54
CA ARG A 68 -17.60 -16.18 -7.81
C ARG A 68 -16.95 -17.53 -8.12
N THR A 69 -15.76 -17.78 -7.60
CA THR A 69 -14.99 -19.02 -7.76
C THR A 69 -15.39 -20.13 -6.78
N GLY A 70 -16.39 -19.88 -5.92
CA GLY A 70 -16.67 -20.71 -4.75
C GLY A 70 -15.80 -20.31 -3.55
N GLY A 71 -16.39 -20.39 -2.35
CA GLY A 71 -15.77 -20.00 -1.08
C GLY A 71 -16.25 -18.65 -0.53
N GLU A 72 -15.98 -18.41 0.75
CA GLU A 72 -16.24 -17.14 1.44
C GLU A 72 -15.01 -16.22 1.32
N GLY A 73 -15.25 -14.96 0.95
CA GLY A 73 -14.28 -13.89 1.02
C GLY A 73 -14.58 -12.96 2.17
N LYS A 74 -13.51 -12.38 2.74
CA LYS A 74 -13.63 -11.39 3.79
C LYS A 74 -13.03 -10.08 3.31
N VAL A 75 -13.66 -8.97 3.68
CA VAL A 75 -13.14 -7.63 3.44
C VAL A 75 -13.34 -6.79 4.68
N ARG A 76 -12.31 -6.05 5.07
CA ARG A 76 -12.38 -5.10 6.18
C ARG A 76 -11.73 -3.80 5.75
N ASN A 77 -12.40 -2.71 6.05
CA ASN A 77 -11.93 -1.37 5.71
C ASN A 77 -11.45 -0.67 6.97
N ILE A 78 -10.41 0.15 6.83
CA ILE A 78 -9.90 1.02 7.88
C ILE A 78 -9.78 2.41 7.27
N GLY A 79 -10.47 3.39 7.85
CA GLY A 79 -10.25 4.79 7.55
C GLY A 79 -8.97 5.26 8.21
N VAL A 80 -8.11 5.89 7.43
CA VAL A 80 -6.85 6.46 7.89
C VAL A 80 -6.67 7.87 7.34
N GLU A 81 -5.87 8.67 8.02
CA GLU A 81 -5.54 10.03 7.63
C GLU A 81 -4.05 10.32 7.80
N ASP A 82 -3.55 11.28 7.04
CA ASP A 82 -2.25 11.90 7.26
C ASP A 82 -2.41 13.43 7.22
N ASP A 83 -1.30 14.16 7.33
CA ASP A 83 -1.32 15.64 7.29
C ASP A 83 -1.82 16.23 5.96
N SER A 84 -1.87 15.42 4.90
CA SER A 84 -2.22 15.83 3.54
C SER A 84 -3.65 15.47 3.13
N GLY A 85 -4.25 14.46 3.76
CA GLY A 85 -5.58 13.99 3.40
C GLY A 85 -6.03 12.73 4.14
N ASN A 86 -7.09 12.11 3.62
CA ASN A 86 -7.62 10.86 4.14
C ASN A 86 -7.68 9.79 3.04
N CYS A 87 -7.54 8.53 3.44
CA CYS A 87 -7.73 7.39 2.56
C CYS A 87 -8.31 6.21 3.31
N ARG A 88 -8.55 5.11 2.59
CA ARG A 88 -9.07 3.89 3.18
C ARG A 88 -8.11 2.74 2.89
N ILE A 89 -7.73 2.01 3.93
CA ILE A 89 -7.04 0.74 3.79
C ILE A 89 -8.08 -0.37 3.66
N THR A 90 -8.02 -1.13 2.57
CA THR A 90 -8.87 -2.29 2.30
C THR A 90 -8.04 -3.56 2.51
N LEU A 91 -8.43 -4.34 3.52
CA LEU A 91 -7.83 -5.63 3.87
C LEU A 91 -8.71 -6.75 3.33
N TRP A 92 -8.08 -7.73 2.69
CA TRP A 92 -8.77 -8.86 2.05
C TRP A 92 -8.41 -10.18 2.73
N ASP A 93 -9.40 -11.06 2.84
CA ASP A 93 -9.25 -12.45 3.30
C ASP A 93 -8.41 -12.59 4.58
N GLU A 94 -7.19 -13.12 4.48
CA GLU A 94 -6.29 -13.33 5.61
C GLU A 94 -5.81 -12.03 6.25
N ASP A 95 -5.65 -10.97 5.44
CA ASP A 95 -5.18 -9.66 5.90
C ASP A 95 -6.21 -8.99 6.84
N VAL A 96 -7.48 -9.41 6.80
CA VAL A 96 -8.52 -8.90 7.71
C VAL A 96 -8.16 -9.14 9.17
N ASN A 97 -7.46 -10.24 9.45
CA ASN A 97 -7.06 -10.61 10.82
C ASN A 97 -5.88 -9.75 11.31
N LEU A 98 -5.21 -8.98 10.45
CA LEU A 98 -4.09 -8.10 10.85
C LEU A 98 -4.51 -7.08 11.91
N VAL A 99 -5.75 -6.59 11.83
CA VAL A 99 -6.30 -5.64 12.82
C VAL A 99 -6.32 -6.24 14.22
N GLU A 100 -6.71 -7.51 14.32
CA GLU A 100 -6.80 -8.21 15.59
C GLU A 100 -5.42 -8.68 16.06
N SER A 101 -4.61 -9.22 15.15
CA SER A 101 -3.28 -9.73 15.49
C SER A 101 -2.30 -8.64 15.94
N MET A 102 -2.42 -7.44 15.37
CA MET A 102 -1.59 -6.28 15.73
C MET A 102 -2.27 -5.36 16.76
N SER A 103 -3.48 -5.71 17.22
CA SER A 103 -4.27 -4.87 18.15
C SER A 103 -4.34 -3.42 17.68
N ILE A 104 -4.76 -3.22 16.43
CA ILE A 104 -4.91 -1.90 15.81
C ILE A 104 -6.19 -1.26 16.35
N GLU A 105 -6.05 -0.06 16.90
CA GLU A 105 -7.11 0.76 17.47
C GLU A 105 -7.18 2.13 16.79
N VAL A 106 -8.28 2.84 17.02
CA VAL A 106 -8.42 4.21 16.53
C VAL A 106 -7.43 5.11 17.26
N GLY A 107 -6.64 5.87 16.51
CA GLY A 107 -5.58 6.74 17.01
C GLY A 107 -4.18 6.19 16.80
N ASP A 108 -4.04 4.90 16.48
CA ASP A 108 -2.73 4.29 16.19
C ASP A 108 -2.13 4.80 14.88
N GLU A 109 -0.80 4.77 14.80
CA GLU A 109 -0.07 5.04 13.57
C GLU A 109 0.33 3.72 12.89
N LEU A 110 0.09 3.66 11.59
CA LEU A 110 0.42 2.52 10.73
C LEU A 110 1.43 2.95 9.69
N LYS A 111 2.47 2.13 9.53
CA LYS A 111 3.41 2.23 8.44
C LYS A 111 3.02 1.28 7.31
N LEU A 112 2.76 1.84 6.15
CA LEU A 112 2.47 1.13 4.91
C LEU A 112 3.74 1.09 4.06
N THR A 113 4.18 -0.10 3.67
CA THR A 113 5.34 -0.30 2.80
C THR A 113 4.93 -1.03 1.53
N SER A 114 5.26 -0.48 0.36
CA SER A 114 4.95 -1.03 -0.98
C SER A 114 3.50 -1.51 -1.12
N CYS A 115 2.56 -0.72 -0.58
CA CYS A 115 1.14 -0.98 -0.65
C CYS A 115 0.55 -0.47 -1.97
N TYR A 116 -0.44 -1.17 -2.48
CA TYR A 116 -1.05 -0.86 -3.76
C TYR A 116 -2.21 0.13 -3.62
N VAL A 117 -2.12 1.24 -4.33
CA VAL A 117 -3.13 2.29 -4.39
C VAL A 117 -4.04 2.09 -5.59
N LYS A 118 -5.34 2.27 -5.36
CA LYS A 118 -6.36 2.35 -6.40
C LYS A 118 -7.25 3.56 -6.13
N GLN A 119 -7.39 4.44 -7.10
CA GLN A 119 -8.39 5.50 -7.01
C GLN A 119 -9.76 4.96 -7.41
N THR A 120 -10.78 5.28 -6.62
CA THR A 120 -12.17 4.94 -6.89
C THR A 120 -13.04 6.19 -6.81
N ASP A 121 -14.28 6.09 -7.29
CA ASP A 121 -15.25 7.19 -7.20
C ASP A 121 -15.54 7.62 -5.75
N TYR A 122 -15.19 6.79 -4.76
CA TYR A 122 -15.39 7.03 -3.33
C TYR A 122 -14.12 7.51 -2.62
N GLY A 123 -13.02 7.71 -3.34
CA GLY A 123 -11.73 8.18 -2.80
C GLY A 123 -10.59 7.21 -3.08
N THR A 124 -9.51 7.36 -2.30
CA THR A 124 -8.29 6.57 -2.46
C THR A 124 -8.35 5.31 -1.59
N ASP A 125 -8.35 4.14 -2.24
CA ASP A 125 -8.28 2.85 -1.57
C ASP A 125 -6.85 2.29 -1.65
N VAL A 126 -6.26 1.99 -0.50
CA VAL A 126 -4.95 1.39 -0.35
C VAL A 126 -5.13 -0.06 0.09
N SER A 127 -4.42 -0.98 -0.53
CA SER A 127 -4.43 -2.40 -0.16
C SER A 127 -2.99 -2.85 0.08
N LYS A 128 -2.81 -3.84 0.96
CA LYS A 128 -1.48 -4.43 1.19
C LYS A 128 -0.85 -4.95 -0.12
N GLY A 129 -1.67 -5.46 -1.03
CA GLY A 129 -1.17 -6.11 -2.25
C GLY A 129 -0.40 -7.39 -1.92
N ARG A 130 0.36 -7.91 -2.90
CA ARG A 130 1.07 -9.18 -2.75
C ARG A 130 2.38 -9.07 -1.96
N VAL A 131 3.03 -7.92 -2.05
CA VAL A 131 4.37 -7.67 -1.49
C VAL A 131 4.37 -6.63 -0.38
N GLY A 132 3.29 -5.86 -0.26
CA GLY A 132 3.24 -4.80 0.74
C GLY A 132 3.16 -5.35 2.15
N THR A 133 3.58 -4.51 3.09
CA THR A 133 3.57 -4.79 4.52
C THR A 133 2.90 -3.64 5.25
N ILE A 134 2.09 -3.98 6.24
CA ILE A 134 1.43 -3.02 7.14
C ILE A 134 1.95 -3.32 8.53
N GLU A 135 2.53 -2.33 9.19
CA GLU A 135 3.07 -2.44 10.54
C GLU A 135 2.48 -1.35 11.43
N LYS A 136 2.17 -1.69 12.69
CA LYS A 136 1.81 -0.71 13.71
C LYS A 136 3.10 -0.14 14.33
N LEU A 137 3.16 1.19 14.46
CA LEU A 137 4.26 1.91 15.11
C LEU A 137 4.11 1.96 16.65
#